data_AF-A0A846TBQ8-F1
#
_entry.id   AF-A0A846TBQ8-F1
#
_cell.length_a   1.000
_cell.length_b   1.000
_cell.length_c   1.000
_cell.angle_alpha   90.00
_cell.angle_beta   90.00
_cell.angle_gamma   90.00
#
_symmetry.space_group_name_H-M   'P 1'
#
loop_
_entity.id
_entity.type
_entity.pdbx_description
1 polymer ?
#
loop_
_entity_poly.entity_id
_entity_poly.type
_entity_poly.pdbx_seq_one_letter_code
_entity_poly.pdbx_strand_id
1 'polypeptide(L)' 'MEYQNNMEFEIQHGFLPNMYNSDRLRVLEVSNSSVIIKMNNTENRSVFPLDNFDYWIKRGLLVNVNEKKRTS' A
#
# COMPACT_ATOMS: atom_id res chain seq x y z
N MET A 1 0.10 5.49 12.24
CA MET A 1 -0.89 4.39 12.19
C MET A 1 -0.18 3.10 12.53
N GLU A 2 -0.85 2.16 13.19
CA GLU A 2 -0.32 0.79 13.32
C GLU A 2 -0.72 0.02 12.05
N TYR A 3 0.27 -0.35 11.24
CA TYR A 3 0.05 -1.13 10.03
C TYR A 3 -0.11 -2.60 10.41
N GLN A 4 -1.12 -3.26 9.85
CA GLN A 4 -1.36 -4.67 10.11
C GLN A 4 -1.14 -5.49 8.84
N ASN A 5 -0.71 -6.73 9.05
CA ASN A 5 -0.60 -7.72 7.98
C ASN A 5 -1.99 -7.91 7.33
N ASN A 6 -2.01 -8.13 6.01
CA ASN A 6 -3.22 -8.23 5.17
C ASN A 6 -4.02 -6.94 4.97
N MET A 7 -3.50 -5.76 5.35
CA MET A 7 -4.10 -4.51 4.89
C MET A 7 -3.99 -4.38 3.36
N GLU A 8 -5.03 -3.85 2.73
CA GLU A 8 -5.11 -3.61 1.30
C GLU A 8 -5.24 -2.11 1.03
N PHE A 9 -4.43 -1.63 0.10
CA PHE A 9 -4.38 -0.24 -0.32
C PHE A 9 -4.64 -0.12 -1.81
N GLU A 10 -5.42 0.87 -2.18
CA GLU A 10 -5.69 1.25 -3.56
C GLU A 10 -4.72 2.36 -3.96
N ILE A 11 -4.03 2.18 -5.09
CA ILE A 11 -3.13 3.19 -5.64
C ILE A 11 -3.98 4.22 -6.38
N GLN A 12 -3.90 5.49 -5.98
CA GLN A 12 -4.53 6.57 -6.73
C GLN A 12 -3.73 6.88 -8.00
N HIS A 13 -4.44 7.10 -9.11
CA HIS A 13 -3.84 7.28 -10.44
C HIS A 13 -2.73 8.36 -10.46
N GLY A 14 -1.63 8.05 -11.15
CA GLY A 14 -0.58 9.02 -11.49
C GLY A 14 0.64 9.05 -10.56
N PHE A 15 0.69 8.21 -9.52
CA PHE A 15 1.71 8.36 -8.48
C PHE A 15 2.99 7.52 -8.68
N LEU A 16 2.90 6.31 -9.24
CA LEU A 16 4.03 5.38 -9.32
C LEU A 16 4.29 4.95 -10.76
N PRO A 17 5.31 5.53 -11.43
CA PRO A 17 5.57 5.27 -12.85
C PRO A 17 6.03 3.83 -13.15
N ASN A 18 6.30 3.02 -12.13
CA ASN A 18 6.61 1.59 -12.27
C ASN A 18 5.50 0.67 -11.78
N MET A 19 4.34 1.23 -11.37
CA MET A 19 3.16 0.48 -10.95
C MET A 19 1.95 0.74 -11.85
N TYR A 20 2.18 1.17 -13.10
CA TYR A 20 1.13 1.56 -14.06
C TYR A 20 0.05 0.51 -14.31
N ASN A 21 0.34 -0.76 -14.01
CA ASN A 21 -0.62 -1.83 -14.20
C ASN A 21 -1.23 -2.32 -12.88
N SER A 22 -0.91 -1.80 -11.70
CA SER A 22 -1.44 -2.34 -10.44
C SER A 22 -2.38 -1.34 -9.77
N ASP A 23 -3.64 -1.71 -9.60
CA ASP A 23 -4.63 -0.87 -8.90
C ASP A 23 -4.56 -1.06 -7.38
N ARG A 24 -3.99 -2.18 -6.91
CA ARG A 24 -4.05 -2.59 -5.50
C ARG A 24 -2.75 -3.20 -4.98
N LEU A 25 -2.44 -2.83 -3.75
CA LEU A 25 -1.31 -3.31 -2.96
C LEU A 25 -1.82 -4.04 -1.72
N ARG A 26 -1.24 -5.19 -1.42
CA ARG A 26 -1.48 -5.91 -0.16
C ARG A 26 -0.23 -5.89 0.69
N VAL A 27 -0.37 -5.47 1.94
CA VAL A 27 0.67 -5.58 2.96
C VAL A 27 0.79 -7.04 3.37
N LEU A 28 1.97 -7.60 3.13
CA LEU A 28 2.31 -8.95 3.56
C LEU A 28 2.91 -8.93 4.96
N GLU A 29 3.83 -7.99 5.19
CA GLU A 29 4.58 -7.89 6.43
C GLU A 29 4.95 -6.44 6.71
N VAL A 30 4.88 -6.06 7.98
CA VAL A 30 5.34 -4.76 8.48
C VAL A 30 6.46 -5.02 9.48
N SER A 31 7.59 -4.37 9.25
CA SER A 31 8.71 -4.29 10.17
C SER A 31 8.86 -2.86 10.68
N ASN A 32 9.69 -2.65 11.71
CA ASN A 32 9.90 -1.33 12.31
C ASN A 32 10.43 -0.27 11.33
N SER A 33 11.08 -0.67 10.24
CA SER A 33 11.69 0.23 9.25
C SER A 33 11.20 0.04 7.82
N SER A 34 10.45 -1.02 7.54
CA SER A 34 10.07 -1.39 6.18
C SER A 34 8.71 -2.06 6.13
N VAL A 35 8.08 -1.97 4.96
CA VAL A 35 6.84 -2.67 4.62
C VAL A 35 7.08 -3.52 3.39
N ILE A 36 6.67 -4.78 3.47
CA ILE A 36 6.68 -5.71 2.35
C ILE A 36 5.28 -5.72 1.76
N ILE A 37 5.17 -5.34 0.50
CA ILE A 37 3.91 -5.32 -0.23
C ILE A 37 3.94 -6.26 -1.43
N LYS A 38 2.77 -6.77 -1.79
CA LYS A 38 2.52 -7.49 -3.03
C LYS A 38 1.54 -6.71 -3.88
N MET A 39 1.90 -6.47 -5.14
CA MET A 39 1.00 -5.90 -6.13
C MET A 39 0.01 -6.97 -6.60
N ASN A 40 -1.22 -6.59 -6.93
CA ASN A 40 -2.21 -7.54 -7.44
C ASN A 40 -1.82 -8.18 -8.79
N ASN A 41 -1.10 -7.45 -9.63
CA ASN A 41 -0.82 -7.85 -11.02
C ASN A 41 0.54 -8.53 -11.22
N THR A 42 1.28 -8.78 -10.14
CA THR A 42 2.53 -9.55 -10.20
C THR A 42 2.69 -10.40 -8.94
N GLU A 43 3.33 -11.56 -9.09
CA GLU A 43 3.71 -12.38 -7.94
C GLU A 43 4.88 -11.79 -7.15
N ASN A 44 5.53 -10.75 -7.70
CA ASN A 44 6.66 -10.08 -7.09
C ASN A 44 6.28 -9.37 -5.79
N ARG A 45 7.19 -9.48 -4.82
CA ARG A 45 7.14 -8.74 -3.56
C ARG A 45 8.05 -7.52 -3.70
N SER A 46 7.59 -6.39 -3.20
CA SER A 46 8.37 -5.16 -3.15
C SER A 46 8.54 -4.73 -1.71
N VAL A 47 9.73 -4.22 -1.39
CA VAL A 47 10.06 -3.72 -0.06
C VAL A 47 10.19 -2.22 -0.15
N PHE A 48 9.47 -1.51 0.71
CA PHE A 48 9.54 -0.05 0.81
C PHE A 48 9.93 0.38 2.22
N PRO A 49 10.65 1.50 2.39
CA PRO A 49 10.79 2.14 3.69
C PRO A 49 9.44 2.50 4.26
N LEU A 50 9.27 2.31 5.57
CA LEU A 50 8.01 2.60 6.26
C LEU A 50 7.63 4.08 6.11
N ASP A 51 8.62 4.98 6.20
CA ASP A 51 8.42 6.43 6.05
C ASP A 51 7.86 6.81 4.68
N ASN A 52 8.35 6.17 3.61
CA ASN A 52 7.84 6.42 2.26
C ASN A 52 6.39 5.97 2.13
N PHE A 53 6.07 4.81 2.70
CA PHE A 53 4.72 4.26 2.68
C PHE A 53 3.74 5.15 3.46
N ASP A 54 4.14 5.61 4.65
CA ASP A 54 3.38 6.55 5.49
C ASP A 54 3.14 7.88 4.76
N TYR A 55 4.17 8.40 4.08
CA TYR A 55 4.06 9.61 3.26
C TYR A 55 3.00 9.45 2.16
N TRP A 56 2.96 8.31 1.46
CA TRP A 56 1.99 8.07 0.39
C TRP A 56 0.55 8.02 0.91
N ILE A 57 0.33 7.40 2.07
CA ILE A 57 -0.99 7.35 2.71
C ILE A 57 -1.43 8.75 3.14
N LYS A 58 -0.56 9.49 3.84
CA LYS A 58 -0.86 10.87 4.31
C LYS A 58 -1.18 11.83 3.17
N ARG A 59 -0.56 11.63 2.01
CA ARG A 59 -0.82 12.42 0.80
C ARG A 59 -2.06 11.96 0.03
N GLY A 60 -2.76 10.93 0.50
CA GLY A 60 -3.94 10.37 -0.15
C GLY A 60 -3.63 9.59 -1.42
N LEU A 61 -2.38 9.16 -1.61
CA LEU A 61 -1.90 8.45 -2.79
C LEU A 61 -2.11 6.94 -2.65
N LEU A 62 -2.06 6.45 -1.42
CA LEU A 62 -2.48 5.12 -1.03
C LEU A 62 -3.69 5.23 -0.11
N VAL A 63 -4.80 4.62 -0.53
CA VAL A 63 -6.04 4.66 0.23
C VAL A 63 -6.32 3.28 0.80
N ASN A 64 -6.46 3.18 2.13
CA ASN A 64 -6.78 1.92 2.79
C ASN A 64 -8.20 1.47 2.43
N VAL A 65 -8.31 0.35 1.72
CA VAL A 65 -9.57 -0.22 1.27
C VAL A 65 -10.38 -0.77 2.46
N ASN A 66 -9.70 -1.21 3.53
CA ASN A 66 -10.37 -1.71 4.73
C ASN A 66 -11.05 -0.59 5.53
N GLU A 67 -10.50 0.63 5.51
CA GLU A 67 -11.11 1.77 6.19
C GLU A 67 -12.31 2.34 5.42
N LYS A 68 -12.27 2.33 4.08
CA LYS A 68 -13.42 2.67 3.22
C LYS A 68 -14.68 1.85 3.55
N LYS A 69 -14.54 0.60 4.00
CA LYS A 69 -15.69 -0.26 4.37
C LYS A 69 -16.38 0.13 5.68
N ARG A 70 -15.73 0.87 6.58
CA ARG A 70 -16.30 1.24 7.89
C ARG A 70 -17.18 2.49 7.86
N THR A 71 -17.27 3.19 6.73
CA THR A 71 -18.04 4.43 6.58
C THR A 71 -19.30 4.30 5.73
N SER A 72 -19.77 3.07 5.46
CA SER A 72 -21.06 2.79 4.81
C SER A 72 -22.12 2.35 5.82
#